data_AF-A0A543Q0R9-F1
#
_entry.id   AF-A0A543Q0R9-F1
#
_cell.length_a   1.000
_cell.length_b   1.000
_cell.length_c   1.000
_cell.angle_alpha   90.00
_cell.angle_beta   90.00
_cell.angle_gamma   90.00
#
_symmetry.space_group_name_H-M   'P 1'
#
loop_
_entity.id
_entity.type
_entity.pdbx_description
1 polymer ?
#
loop_
_entity_poly.entity_id
_entity_poly.type
_entity_poly.pdbx_seq_one_letter_code
_entity_poly.pdbx_strand_id
1 'polypeptide(L)'
;MLMKKWLRQLEIEKNRCQSCGMPLQFDPQGGGTESDGSHSRDYCSYCYADGAFKDPQLTLEAMQQRVRQLLRKRQAPWYIRAYMAHRVPMLKRWRSCKR
;
A
#
# COMPACT_ATOMS: atom_id res chain seq x y z
N MET A 1 -27.22 -4.86 10.03
CA MET A 1 -26.11 -3.87 10.16
C MET A 1 -24.73 -4.51 10.36
N LEU A 2 -24.62 -5.64 11.06
CA LEU A 2 -23.34 -6.34 11.30
C LEU A 2 -22.67 -6.84 9.99
N MET A 3 -23.45 -7.40 9.07
CA MET A 3 -22.97 -7.86 7.75
C MET A 3 -22.40 -6.73 6.88
N LYS A 4 -22.98 -5.52 6.91
CA LYS A 4 -22.48 -4.37 6.15
C LYS A 4 -21.11 -3.88 6.67
N LYS A 5 -20.91 -3.90 8.00
CA LYS A 5 -19.60 -3.60 8.61
C LYS A 5 -18.56 -4.67 8.24
N TRP A 6 -18.95 -5.95 8.27
CA TRP A 6 -18.08 -7.06 7.88
C TRP A 6 -17.68 -7.02 6.40
N LEU A 7 -18.62 -6.80 5.49
CA LEU A 7 -18.36 -6.63 4.05
C LEU A 7 -17.42 -5.46 3.78
N ARG A 8 -17.65 -4.33 4.45
CA ARG A 8 -16.78 -3.16 4.34
C ARG A 8 -15.39 -3.45 4.89
N GLN A 9 -15.25 -4.21 5.99
CA GLN A 9 -13.94 -4.60 6.50
C GLN A 9 -13.19 -5.55 5.55
N LEU A 10 -13.91 -6.47 4.89
CA LEU A 10 -13.35 -7.39 3.89
C LEU A 10 -12.85 -6.68 2.62
N GLU A 11 -13.57 -5.67 2.12
CA GLU A 11 -13.12 -4.88 0.96
C GLU A 11 -11.84 -4.08 1.26
N ILE A 12 -11.70 -3.57 2.48
CA ILE A 12 -10.51 -2.84 2.96
C ILE A 12 -9.28 -3.75 3.02
N GLU A 13 -9.49 -4.99 3.43
CA GLU A 13 -8.43 -5.99 3.49
C GLU A 13 -7.97 -6.42 2.09
N LYS A 14 -8.92 -6.54 1.15
CA LYS A 14 -8.68 -7.04 -0.20
C LYS A 14 -7.91 -6.05 -1.10
N ASN A 15 -8.18 -4.75 -0.98
CA ASN A 15 -7.63 -3.74 -1.88
C ASN A 15 -6.59 -2.84 -1.18
N ARG A 16 -5.37 -3.35 -1.05
CA ARG A 16 -4.20 -2.62 -0.54
C ARG A 16 -3.18 -2.37 -1.63
N CYS A 17 -2.53 -1.22 -1.56
CA CYS A 17 -1.43 -0.84 -2.43
C CYS A 17 -0.30 -1.88 -2.34
N GLN A 18 0.07 -2.44 -3.49
CA GLN A 18 1.09 -3.48 -3.67
C GLN A 18 2.52 -2.91 -3.68
N SER A 19 2.70 -1.67 -3.22
CA SER A 19 3.99 -1.05 -2.95
C SER A 19 4.15 -0.65 -1.48
N CYS A 20 3.15 0.00 -0.85
CA CYS A 20 3.28 0.50 0.53
C CYS A 20 2.31 -0.13 1.54
N GLY A 21 1.38 -1.01 1.10
CA GLY A 21 0.39 -1.66 1.96
C GLY A 21 -0.78 -0.76 2.40
N MET A 22 -0.83 0.49 1.94
CA MET A 22 -1.94 1.42 2.23
C MET A 22 -3.24 0.92 1.58
N PRO A 23 -4.38 0.87 2.30
CA PRO A 23 -5.68 0.59 1.68
C PRO A 23 -6.01 1.62 0.60
N LEU A 24 -6.38 1.17 -0.60
CA LEU A 24 -6.61 2.05 -1.75
C LEU A 24 -7.83 2.94 -1.57
N GLN A 25 -8.85 2.50 -0.83
CA GLN A 25 -9.99 3.33 -0.47
C GLN A 25 -9.65 4.59 0.36
N PHE A 26 -8.45 4.64 0.96
CA PHE A 26 -7.97 5.80 1.69
C PHE A 26 -7.05 6.69 0.84
N ASP A 27 -6.90 6.35 -0.43
CA ASP A 27 -6.25 7.21 -1.41
C ASP A 27 -7.23 8.30 -1.85
N PRO A 28 -6.92 9.59 -1.64
CA PRO A 28 -7.81 10.68 -2.06
C PRO A 28 -8.01 10.73 -3.58
N GLN A 29 -7.12 10.12 -4.36
CA GLN A 29 -7.21 10.06 -5.82
C GLN A 29 -7.81 8.75 -6.34
N GLY A 30 -8.30 7.87 -5.45
CA GLY A 30 -8.91 6.59 -5.85
C GLY A 30 -7.92 5.52 -6.35
N GLY A 31 -6.62 5.84 -6.42
CA GLY A 31 -5.57 4.96 -6.90
C GLY A 31 -4.48 5.73 -7.65
N GLY A 32 -3.38 5.07 -7.99
CA GLY A 32 -2.42 5.59 -8.97
C GLY A 32 -3.02 5.63 -10.37
N THR A 33 -2.28 6.15 -11.34
CA THR A 33 -2.68 6.19 -12.75
C THR A 33 -1.78 5.29 -13.60
N GLU A 34 -2.38 4.55 -14.52
CA GLU A 34 -1.70 3.83 -15.59
C GLU A 34 -1.33 4.81 -16.72
N SER A 35 -0.54 4.37 -17.71
CA SER A 35 -0.08 5.25 -18.81
C SER A 35 -1.21 5.72 -19.73
N ASP A 36 -2.35 5.02 -19.74
CA ASP A 36 -3.57 5.40 -20.46
C ASP A 36 -4.48 6.36 -19.68
N GLY A 37 -4.06 6.77 -18.47
CA GLY A 37 -4.83 7.64 -17.58
C GLY A 37 -5.89 6.91 -16.73
N SER A 38 -6.06 5.59 -16.89
CA SER A 38 -6.96 4.80 -16.04
C SER A 38 -6.40 4.61 -14.62
N HIS A 39 -7.26 4.33 -13.64
CA HIS A 39 -6.83 4.10 -12.26
C HIS A 39 -6.22 2.72 -12.07
N SER A 40 -5.05 2.69 -11.42
CA SER A 40 -4.39 1.47 -11.00
C SER A 40 -5.17 0.78 -9.88
N ARG A 41 -5.46 -0.50 -10.06
CA ARG A 41 -6.10 -1.36 -9.04
C ARG A 41 -5.12 -1.88 -8.00
N ASP A 42 -3.83 -1.76 -8.27
CA ASP A 42 -2.77 -2.34 -7.45
C ASP A 42 -1.99 -1.29 -6.67
N TYR A 43 -1.92 -0.04 -7.14
CA TYR A 43 -1.05 0.96 -6.55
C TYR A 43 -1.81 2.23 -6.17
N CYS A 44 -1.35 2.91 -5.11
CA CYS A 44 -1.88 4.21 -4.74
C CYS A 44 -1.12 5.35 -5.44
N SER A 45 -1.77 6.50 -5.51
CA SER A 45 -1.29 7.74 -6.11
C SER A 45 -0.02 8.28 -5.48
N TYR A 46 0.30 7.90 -4.23
CA TYR A 46 1.56 8.25 -3.59
C TYR A 46 2.75 7.40 -4.06
N CYS A 47 2.48 6.20 -4.57
CA CYS A 47 3.53 5.27 -5.01
C CYS A 47 3.68 5.22 -6.53
N TYR A 48 2.60 5.43 -7.26
CA TYR A 48 2.52 5.19 -8.70
C TYR A 48 1.69 6.27 -9.39
N ALA A 49 2.16 6.75 -10.53
CA ALA A 49 1.44 7.66 -11.41
C ALA A 49 1.97 7.54 -12.84
N ASP A 50 1.08 7.71 -13.79
CA ASP A 50 1.34 7.79 -15.23
C ASP A 50 2.14 6.58 -15.76
N GLY A 51 1.78 5.40 -15.27
CA GLY A 51 2.43 4.15 -15.69
C GLY A 51 3.77 3.88 -14.99
N ALA A 52 4.22 4.72 -14.07
CA ALA A 52 5.53 4.60 -13.42
C ALA A 52 5.50 4.77 -11.90
N PHE A 53 6.46 4.14 -11.22
CA PHE A 53 6.69 4.42 -9.80
C PHE A 53 7.32 5.81 -9.64
N LYS A 54 6.76 6.62 -8.74
CA LYS A 54 7.25 7.98 -8.45
C LYS A 54 8.68 8.01 -7.92
N ASP A 55 9.12 6.91 -7.34
CA ASP A 55 10.44 6.75 -6.74
C ASP A 55 11.00 5.38 -7.14
N PRO A 56 11.53 5.23 -8.37
CA PRO A 56 11.92 3.95 -8.93
C PRO A 56 13.17 3.36 -8.26
N GLN A 57 14.04 4.21 -7.71
CA GLN A 57 15.27 3.80 -7.01
C GLN A 57 15.02 3.46 -5.52
N LEU A 58 13.81 3.67 -5.01
CA LEU A 58 13.47 3.34 -3.63
C LEU A 58 13.74 1.87 -3.33
N THR A 59 14.52 1.62 -2.26
CA THR A 59 14.79 0.27 -1.80
C THR A 59 13.68 -0.29 -0.92
N LEU A 60 13.67 -1.61 -0.75
CA LEU A 60 12.76 -2.30 0.16
C LEU A 60 12.92 -1.78 1.60
N GLU A 61 14.15 -1.64 2.10
CA GLU A 61 14.42 -1.16 3.46
C GLU A 61 13.88 0.26 3.65
N ALA A 62 14.09 1.13 2.65
CA ALA A 62 13.60 2.50 2.66
C ALA A 62 12.07 2.54 2.68
N MET A 63 11.38 1.68 1.92
CA MET A 63 9.92 1.57 1.99
C MET A 63 9.44 1.06 3.36
N GLN A 64 10.11 0.05 3.95
CA GLN A 64 9.78 -0.42 5.29
C GLN A 64 9.92 0.69 6.34
N GLN A 65 11.00 1.47 6.27
CA GLN A 65 11.21 2.63 7.14
C GLN A 65 10.11 3.69 6.93
N ARG A 66 9.77 4.00 5.68
CA ARG A 66 8.68 4.93 5.32
C ARG A 66 7.34 4.49 5.95
N VAL A 67 6.98 3.22 5.86
CA VAL A 67 5.77 2.65 6.49
C VAL A 67 5.81 2.80 8.02
N ARG A 68 6.94 2.45 8.67
CA ARG A 68 7.10 2.60 10.13
C ARG A 68 6.94 4.06 10.57
N GLN A 69 7.54 4.99 9.84
CA GLN A 69 7.46 6.43 10.14
C GLN A 69 6.05 6.97 9.96
N LEU A 70 5.37 6.62 8.86
CA LEU A 70 4.00 7.06 8.61
C LEU A 70 3.04 6.58 9.71
N LEU A 71 3.15 5.30 10.09
CA LEU A 71 2.31 4.73 11.15
C LEU A 71 2.68 5.27 12.54
N ARG A 72 3.94 5.65 12.77
CA ARG A 72 4.35 6.37 14.00
C ARG A 72 3.68 7.74 14.07
N LYS A 73 3.67 8.51 12.97
CA LYS A 73 2.96 9.81 12.90
C LYS A 73 1.46 9.68 13.15
N ARG A 74 0.87 8.54 12.76
CA ARG A 74 -0.54 8.20 13.02
C ARG A 74 -0.78 7.56 14.40
N GLN A 75 0.23 7.57 15.28
CA GLN A 75 0.14 7.03 16.65
C GLN A 75 -0.28 5.54 16.69
N ALA A 76 0.02 4.77 15.64
CA ALA A 76 -0.29 3.35 15.60
C ALA A 76 0.57 2.58 16.62
N PRO A 77 0.01 1.54 17.27
CA PRO A 77 0.75 0.70 18.19
C PRO A 77 2.01 0.09 17.55
N TRP A 78 3.05 -0.15 18.36
CA TRP A 78 4.34 -0.63 17.86
C TRP A 78 4.25 -1.97 17.10
N TYR A 79 3.38 -2.89 17.54
CA TYR A 79 3.20 -4.19 16.90
C TYR A 79 2.55 -4.06 15.51
N ILE A 80 1.62 -3.11 15.31
CA ILE A 80 1.05 -2.81 13.98
C ILE A 80 2.11 -2.24 13.05
N ARG A 81 2.96 -1.33 13.57
CA ARG A 81 4.08 -0.76 12.81
C ARG A 81 5.06 -1.83 12.35
N ALA A 82 5.41 -2.76 13.24
CA ALA A 82 6.28 -3.89 12.93
C ALA A 82 5.63 -4.82 11.90
N TYR A 83 4.38 -5.25 12.14
CA TYR A 83 3.63 -6.13 11.24
C TYR A 83 3.53 -5.57 9.81
N MET A 84 3.09 -4.31 9.67
CA MET A 84 2.94 -3.69 8.36
C MET A 84 4.27 -3.55 7.63
N ALA A 85 5.36 -3.20 8.33
CA ALA A 85 6.69 -3.13 7.74
C ALA A 85 7.21 -4.51 7.31
N HIS A 86 6.98 -5.56 8.12
CA HIS A 86 7.38 -6.93 7.78
C HIS A 86 6.59 -7.52 6.61
N ARG A 87 5.40 -6.99 6.31
CA ARG A 87 4.61 -7.41 5.14
C ARG A 87 5.04 -6.79 3.82
N VAL A 88 5.76 -5.66 3.83
CA VAL A 88 6.20 -4.97 2.61
C VAL A 88 6.93 -5.89 1.61
N PRO A 89 7.88 -6.78 2.01
CA PRO A 89 8.56 -7.69 1.09
C PRO A 89 7.64 -8.66 0.34
N MET A 90 6.42 -8.90 0.86
CA MET A 90 5.47 -9.83 0.24
C MET A 90 4.61 -9.17 -0.86
N LEU A 91 4.65 -7.85 -0.99
CA LEU A 91 3.85 -7.08 -1.95
C LEU A 91 4.45 -7.16 -3.37
N LYS A 92 3.61 -7.06 -4.42
CA LYS A 92 4.02 -7.28 -5.83
C LYS A 92 5.28 -6.52 -6.24
N ARG A 93 5.43 -5.23 -5.86
CA ARG A 93 6.61 -4.43 -6.22
C ARG A 93 7.91 -5.00 -5.67
N TRP A 94 7.87 -5.57 -4.47
CA TRP A 94 9.06 -5.95 -3.71
C TRP A 94 9.32 -7.44 -3.68
N ARG A 95 8.32 -8.24 -4.09
CA ARG A 95 8.44 -9.68 -4.20
C ARG A 95 9.45 -9.97 -5.31
N SER A 96 10.73 -10.01 -4.95
CA SER A 96 11.72 -10.71 -5.73
C SER A 96 11.29 -12.18 -5.75
N CYS A 97 11.21 -12.76 -6.93
CA CYS A 97 10.86 -14.17 -7.09
C CYS A 97 11.86 -15.03 -6.30
N LYS A 98 11.53 -15.36 -5.05
CA LYS A 98 12.10 -16.53 -4.37
C LYS A 98 11.10 -17.65 -4.60
N ARG A 99 11.42 -18.43 -5.63
CA ARG A 99 11.07 -19.84 -5.92
C ARG A 99 9.80 -20.36 -5.27
#